data_AF-A0A3M1FUU9-F1
#
_entry.id   AF-A0A3M1FUU9-F1
#
_cell.length_a   1.000
_cell.length_b   1.000
_cell.length_c   1.000
_cell.angle_alpha   90.00
_cell.angle_beta   90.00
_cell.angle_gamma   90.00
#
_symmetry.space_group_name_H-M   'P 1'
#
loop_
_entity.id
_entity.type
_entity.pdbx_description
1 polymer ?
#
loop_
_entity_poly.entity_id
_entity_poly.type
_entity_poly.pdbx_seq_one_letter_code
_entity_poly.pdbx_strand_id
1 'polypeptide(L)'
;MTRYLLAAEADKIQDLLFRSARLREVVGGSQLLTRFCLDIPSKHLGVSPNNIIISDGGSFRILFDTEKDALAFGDKLAEVYRRATGGTLSVAEPVPVNGDFNAASEQAEENLREAKRWHEGWQEQPHLPYMAFCASCGIGLAVTYRAYHEGEEAQYLCESCLNKGSERSIGQLGEFLEGFFTEVVGEDGLKQADWPGRIKRRDRDEIDPLEDVADYDPRRYVAYLLADGNDMGKTFSACQTPEQMRALSTGLSQVVRKALAEPTKMIMEKNPLDDRPNFIPVLPLILGGDDLFALIPVRWAIDFARQFCETYEQEMQSLFDRIGLKDVTVPTVSATVVICKSKHPYRLAHEAGEIRLKEAKRVGKRLFLDANQPGSTINFEVVVGGRLVAESPSGAMRPTLRPYWVGDNIPQGWGLPLKRLIEQ
;
A
#
# COMPACT_ATOMS: atom_id res chain seq x y z
N MET A 1 -11.15 -4.02 -35.75
CA MET A 1 -11.31 -5.33 -35.09
C MET A 1 -11.73 -5.05 -33.66
N THR A 2 -12.77 -5.74 -33.17
CA THR A 2 -13.19 -5.64 -31.77
C THR A 2 -12.12 -6.28 -30.90
N ARG A 3 -11.60 -5.54 -29.92
CA ARG A 3 -10.68 -6.05 -28.89
C ARG A 3 -11.47 -6.37 -27.63
N TYR A 4 -10.90 -7.14 -26.72
CA TYR A 4 -11.53 -7.52 -25.45
C TYR A 4 -10.71 -6.98 -24.28
N LEU A 5 -11.38 -6.35 -23.33
CA LEU A 5 -10.81 -5.84 -22.09
C LEU A 5 -11.02 -6.88 -20.98
N LEU A 6 -9.91 -7.43 -20.48
CA LEU A 6 -9.90 -8.26 -19.28
C LEU A 6 -9.62 -7.37 -18.06
N ALA A 7 -10.45 -7.51 -17.03
CA ALA A 7 -10.20 -6.95 -15.70
C ALA A 7 -9.98 -8.08 -14.70
N ALA A 8 -8.92 -7.98 -13.90
CA ALA A 8 -8.66 -8.87 -12.79
C ALA A 8 -8.06 -8.11 -11.61
N GLU A 9 -8.26 -8.60 -10.39
CA GLU A 9 -7.73 -7.96 -9.20
C GLU A 9 -7.49 -8.96 -8.07
N ALA A 10 -6.40 -8.77 -7.35
CA ALA A 10 -6.05 -9.59 -6.21
C ALA A 10 -6.99 -9.32 -5.02
N ASP A 11 -7.46 -10.39 -4.41
CA ASP A 11 -8.38 -10.28 -3.29
C ASP A 11 -7.63 -10.10 -1.98
N LYS A 12 -8.14 -9.18 -1.14
CA LYS A 12 -7.70 -9.00 0.25
C LYS A 12 -6.18 -8.91 0.39
N ILE A 13 -5.54 -8.09 -0.45
CA ILE A 13 -4.08 -7.90 -0.48
C ILE A 13 -3.55 -7.52 0.90
N GLN A 14 -4.23 -6.61 1.61
CA GLN A 14 -3.85 -6.23 2.98
C GLN A 14 -3.83 -7.44 3.92
N ASP A 15 -4.87 -8.29 3.92
CA ASP A 15 -4.91 -9.50 4.74
C ASP A 15 -3.78 -10.47 4.35
N LEU A 16 -3.56 -10.65 3.04
CA LEU A 16 -2.49 -11.48 2.51
C LEU A 16 -1.14 -10.99 3.03
N LEU A 17 -0.86 -9.69 3.00
CA LEU A 17 0.42 -9.11 3.42
C LEU A 17 0.59 -9.15 4.94
N PHE A 18 -0.39 -8.68 5.71
CA PHE A 18 -0.30 -8.46 7.16
C PHE A 18 -0.55 -9.68 8.04
N ARG A 19 -1.03 -10.80 7.47
CA ARG A 19 -1.14 -12.05 8.24
C ARG A 19 0.20 -12.62 8.69
N SER A 20 1.29 -12.28 8.00
CA SER A 20 2.64 -12.67 8.40
C SER A 20 2.98 -12.10 9.78
N ALA A 21 3.91 -12.70 10.52
CA ALA A 21 4.26 -12.26 11.87
C ALA A 21 5.38 -11.21 11.90
N ARG A 22 6.18 -11.13 10.84
CA ARG A 22 7.37 -10.25 10.79
C ARG A 22 7.26 -9.21 9.69
N LEU A 23 7.65 -7.97 9.98
CA LEU A 23 7.68 -6.87 8.99
C LEU A 23 8.51 -7.21 7.74
N ARG A 24 9.57 -8.00 7.90
CA ARG A 24 10.39 -8.45 6.76
C ARG A 24 9.60 -9.25 5.73
N GLU A 25 8.64 -10.07 6.18
CA GLU A 25 7.77 -10.85 5.32
C GLU A 25 6.65 -9.98 4.74
N VAL A 26 6.19 -8.95 5.46
CA VAL A 26 5.23 -7.96 4.95
C VAL A 26 5.86 -7.21 3.77
N VAL A 27 7.06 -6.66 3.95
CA VAL A 27 7.82 -5.99 2.88
C VAL A 27 8.12 -6.96 1.73
N GLY A 28 8.57 -8.17 2.04
CA GLY A 28 8.79 -9.21 1.04
C GLY A 28 7.53 -9.59 0.25
N GLY A 29 6.36 -9.52 0.88
CA GLY A 29 5.08 -9.70 0.18
C GLY A 29 4.76 -8.55 -0.78
N SER A 30 5.06 -7.31 -0.41
CA SER A 30 4.91 -6.16 -1.32
C SER A 30 5.91 -6.23 -2.48
N GLN A 31 7.15 -6.62 -2.21
CA GLN A 31 8.15 -6.91 -3.25
C GLN A 31 7.67 -8.01 -4.21
N LEU A 32 7.14 -9.11 -3.67
CA LEU A 32 6.56 -10.21 -4.46
C LEU A 32 5.43 -9.71 -5.35
N LEU A 33 4.52 -8.89 -4.81
CA LEU A 33 3.39 -8.36 -5.55
C LEU A 33 3.84 -7.40 -6.67
N THR A 34 4.79 -6.50 -6.38
CA THR A 34 5.38 -5.60 -7.38
C THR A 34 6.05 -6.39 -8.50
N ARG A 35 6.92 -7.35 -8.15
CA ARG A 35 7.57 -8.23 -9.14
C ARG A 35 6.56 -9.02 -9.95
N PHE A 36 5.51 -9.53 -9.30
CA PHE A 36 4.43 -10.23 -9.98
C PHE A 36 3.76 -9.34 -11.03
N CYS A 37 3.39 -8.10 -10.67
CA CYS A 37 2.72 -7.17 -11.59
C CYS A 37 3.61 -6.77 -12.77
N LEU A 38 4.92 -6.67 -12.57
CA LEU A 38 5.85 -6.23 -13.61
C LEU A 38 6.27 -7.38 -14.55
N ASP A 39 6.57 -8.55 -13.98
CA ASP A 39 7.17 -9.65 -14.73
C ASP A 39 6.14 -10.64 -15.28
N ILE A 40 5.09 -10.96 -14.53
CA ILE A 40 4.25 -12.11 -14.87
C ILE A 40 3.44 -11.88 -16.14
N PRO A 41 2.65 -10.80 -16.28
CA PRO A 41 1.86 -10.57 -17.49
C PRO A 41 2.71 -10.49 -18.76
N SER A 42 3.83 -9.76 -18.70
CA SER A 42 4.66 -9.46 -19.86
C SER A 42 5.71 -10.55 -20.14
N LYS A 43 6.64 -10.78 -19.21
CA LYS A 43 7.81 -11.65 -19.39
C LYS A 43 7.46 -13.13 -19.36
N HIS A 44 6.49 -13.53 -18.53
CA HIS A 44 6.17 -14.96 -18.32
C HIS A 44 4.90 -15.44 -19.02
N LEU A 45 3.92 -14.55 -19.23
CA LEU A 45 2.68 -14.88 -19.90
C LEU A 45 2.59 -14.33 -21.33
N GLY A 46 3.56 -13.52 -21.76
CA GLY A 46 3.75 -13.14 -23.17
C GLY A 46 2.81 -12.04 -23.66
N VAL A 47 2.20 -11.26 -22.76
CA VAL A 47 1.37 -10.11 -23.15
C VAL A 47 2.28 -8.97 -23.60
N SER A 48 2.01 -8.42 -24.78
CA SER A 48 2.69 -7.22 -25.26
C SER A 48 2.51 -6.06 -24.27
N PRO A 49 3.57 -5.33 -23.88
CA PRO A 49 3.46 -4.17 -23.00
C PRO A 49 2.43 -3.12 -23.47
N ASN A 50 2.24 -3.01 -24.79
CA ASN A 50 1.25 -2.09 -25.38
C ASN A 50 -0.20 -2.49 -25.08
N ASN A 51 -0.45 -3.74 -24.69
CA ASN A 51 -1.77 -4.24 -24.32
C ASN A 51 -2.06 -4.15 -22.82
N ILE A 52 -1.05 -3.88 -21.99
CA ILE A 52 -1.21 -3.76 -20.55
C ILE A 52 -1.61 -2.32 -20.22
N ILE A 53 -2.85 -2.09 -19.81
CA ILE A 53 -3.34 -0.77 -19.43
C ILE A 53 -2.96 -0.49 -17.97
N ILE A 54 -3.32 -1.42 -17.08
CA ILE A 54 -3.00 -1.39 -15.65
C ILE A 54 -2.37 -2.74 -15.28
N SER A 55 -1.26 -2.68 -14.55
CA SER A 55 -0.61 -3.82 -13.90
C SER A 55 0.20 -3.32 -12.72
N ASP A 56 -0.50 -2.96 -11.65
CA ASP A 56 0.10 -2.44 -10.41
C ASP A 56 -0.80 -2.73 -9.21
N GLY A 57 -0.23 -2.85 -8.01
CA GLY A 57 -0.99 -3.07 -6.78
C GLY A 57 -1.91 -4.30 -6.80
N GLY A 58 -1.61 -5.32 -7.61
CA GLY A 58 -2.47 -6.48 -7.80
C GLY A 58 -3.71 -6.25 -8.67
N SER A 59 -3.80 -5.11 -9.36
CA SER A 59 -4.85 -4.75 -10.31
C SER A 59 -4.36 -4.92 -11.76
N PHE A 60 -5.17 -5.57 -12.60
CA PHE A 60 -4.82 -5.88 -13.99
C PHE A 60 -5.94 -5.47 -14.94
N ARG A 61 -5.63 -4.58 -15.90
CA ARG A 61 -6.52 -4.25 -17.03
C ARG A 61 -5.74 -4.45 -18.32
N ILE A 62 -6.12 -5.43 -19.13
CA ILE A 62 -5.32 -5.90 -20.27
C ILE A 62 -6.21 -6.12 -21.50
N LEU A 63 -5.72 -5.70 -22.67
CA LEU A 63 -6.40 -5.85 -23.97
C LEU A 63 -5.96 -7.12 -24.72
N PHE A 64 -6.93 -7.83 -25.27
CA PHE A 64 -6.74 -9.00 -26.13
C PHE A 64 -7.46 -8.85 -27.45
N ASP A 65 -7.03 -9.59 -28.46
CA ASP A 65 -7.65 -9.54 -29.79
C ASP A 65 -8.84 -10.50 -29.91
N THR A 66 -8.91 -11.52 -29.05
CA THR A 66 -10.03 -12.45 -28.95
C THR A 66 -10.48 -12.65 -27.50
N GLU A 67 -11.77 -12.90 -27.30
CA GLU A 67 -12.36 -13.23 -26.00
C GLU A 67 -11.73 -14.48 -25.39
N LYS A 68 -11.49 -15.50 -26.24
CA LYS A 68 -10.90 -16.76 -25.84
C LYS A 68 -9.50 -16.58 -25.25
N ASP A 69 -8.68 -15.71 -25.83
CA ASP A 69 -7.34 -15.43 -25.32
C ASP A 69 -7.39 -14.68 -23.99
N ALA A 70 -8.35 -13.76 -23.84
CA ALA A 70 -8.59 -13.05 -22.58
C ALA A 70 -8.97 -14.00 -21.44
N LEU A 71 -9.93 -14.91 -21.69
CA LEU A 71 -10.35 -15.93 -20.72
C LEU A 71 -9.19 -16.85 -20.32
N ALA A 72 -8.51 -17.42 -21.31
CA ALA A 72 -7.40 -18.34 -21.06
C ALA A 72 -6.24 -17.68 -20.31
N PHE A 73 -5.97 -16.39 -20.60
CA PHE A 73 -4.98 -15.63 -19.85
C PHE A 73 -5.44 -15.37 -18.41
N GLY A 74 -6.70 -14.96 -18.20
CA GLY A 74 -7.26 -14.71 -16.87
C GLY A 74 -7.15 -15.91 -15.94
N ASP A 75 -7.55 -17.10 -16.42
CA ASP A 75 -7.43 -18.36 -15.67
C ASP A 75 -5.97 -18.66 -15.30
N LYS A 76 -5.06 -18.49 -16.27
CA LYS A 76 -3.63 -18.73 -16.05
C LYS A 76 -3.03 -17.72 -15.08
N LEU A 77 -3.41 -16.45 -15.16
CA LEU A 77 -2.97 -15.40 -14.24
C LEU A 77 -3.40 -15.71 -12.82
N ALA A 78 -4.66 -16.10 -12.61
CA ALA A 78 -5.20 -16.48 -11.30
C ALA A 78 -4.49 -17.70 -10.70
N GLU A 79 -4.24 -18.73 -11.52
CA GLU A 79 -3.49 -19.92 -11.11
C GLU A 79 -2.05 -19.57 -10.66
N VAL A 80 -1.34 -18.78 -11.47
CA VAL A 80 0.03 -18.35 -11.17
C VAL A 80 0.06 -17.47 -9.93
N TYR A 81 -0.90 -16.54 -9.78
CA TYR A 81 -1.03 -15.70 -8.59
C TYR A 81 -1.24 -16.55 -7.32
N ARG A 82 -2.13 -17.54 -7.38
CA ARG A 82 -2.41 -18.44 -6.25
C ARG A 82 -1.16 -19.22 -5.83
N ARG A 83 -0.42 -19.78 -6.79
CA ARG A 83 0.82 -20.54 -6.49
C ARG A 83 1.93 -19.64 -5.95
N ALA A 84 2.09 -18.44 -6.51
CA ALA A 84 3.14 -17.52 -6.10
C ALA A 84 2.89 -16.96 -4.69
N THR A 85 1.65 -16.55 -4.41
CA THR A 85 1.34 -15.74 -3.23
C THR A 85 0.56 -16.49 -2.15
N GLY A 86 -0.16 -17.56 -2.51
CA GLY A 86 -1.16 -18.18 -1.64
C GLY A 86 -2.39 -17.30 -1.36
N GLY A 87 -2.63 -16.28 -2.20
CA GLY A 87 -3.85 -15.48 -2.25
C GLY A 87 -4.75 -15.88 -3.43
N THR A 88 -5.83 -15.13 -3.64
CA THR A 88 -6.76 -15.33 -4.76
C THR A 88 -6.81 -14.10 -5.65
N LEU A 89 -7.18 -14.31 -6.91
CA LEU A 89 -7.31 -13.28 -7.93
C LEU A 89 -8.69 -13.42 -8.55
N SER A 90 -9.55 -12.43 -8.37
CA SER A 90 -10.84 -12.36 -9.06
C SER A 90 -10.61 -11.94 -10.50
N VAL A 91 -11.20 -12.66 -11.44
CA VAL A 91 -11.10 -12.41 -12.88
C VAL A 91 -12.51 -12.17 -13.42
N ALA A 92 -12.72 -11.02 -14.06
CA ALA A 92 -14.00 -10.65 -14.66
C ALA A 92 -14.19 -11.29 -16.04
N GLU A 93 -15.45 -11.49 -16.42
CA GLU A 93 -15.77 -11.82 -17.82
C GLU A 93 -15.26 -10.71 -18.76
N PRO A 94 -14.50 -11.04 -19.82
CA PRO A 94 -13.93 -10.04 -20.72
C PRO A 94 -15.00 -9.25 -21.49
N VAL A 95 -14.78 -7.95 -21.63
CA VAL A 95 -15.75 -7.04 -22.28
C VAL A 95 -15.27 -6.61 -23.66
N PRO A 96 -16.10 -6.69 -24.72
CA PRO A 96 -15.74 -6.19 -26.04
C PRO A 96 -15.64 -4.66 -26.08
N VAL A 97 -14.51 -4.14 -26.55
CA VAL A 97 -14.25 -2.71 -26.77
C VAL A 97 -14.77 -2.31 -28.16
N ASN A 98 -16.02 -1.88 -28.22
CA ASN A 98 -16.73 -1.53 -29.46
C ASN A 98 -16.56 -0.04 -29.84
N GLY A 99 -15.32 0.46 -29.82
CA GLY A 99 -15.01 1.86 -30.13
C GLY A 99 -15.28 2.85 -28.99
N ASP A 100 -15.92 2.39 -27.91
CA ASP A 100 -16.07 3.13 -26.65
C ASP A 100 -15.31 2.39 -25.55
N PHE A 101 -14.13 2.90 -25.20
CA PHE A 101 -13.31 2.34 -24.13
C PHE A 101 -13.90 2.63 -22.75
N ASN A 102 -14.53 3.80 -22.57
CA ASN A 102 -15.07 4.22 -21.30
C ASN A 102 -16.21 3.28 -20.87
N ALA A 103 -17.18 3.05 -21.76
CA ALA A 103 -18.28 2.12 -21.52
C ALA A 103 -17.77 0.68 -21.27
N ALA A 104 -16.77 0.22 -22.04
CA ALA A 104 -16.18 -1.09 -21.85
C ALA A 104 -15.45 -1.21 -20.49
N SER A 105 -14.79 -0.14 -20.04
CA SER A 105 -14.12 -0.10 -18.74
C SER A 105 -15.11 -0.08 -17.58
N GLU A 106 -16.21 0.65 -17.68
CA GLU A 106 -17.27 0.66 -16.66
C GLU A 106 -17.91 -0.72 -16.53
N GLN A 107 -18.23 -1.38 -17.65
CA GLN A 107 -18.78 -2.73 -17.64
C GLN A 107 -17.77 -3.74 -17.08
N ALA A 108 -16.49 -3.64 -17.44
CA ALA A 108 -15.46 -4.55 -16.92
C ALA A 108 -15.28 -4.41 -15.40
N GLU A 109 -15.42 -3.19 -14.87
CA GLU A 109 -15.41 -2.92 -13.43
C GLU A 109 -16.65 -3.47 -12.72
N GLU A 110 -17.83 -3.40 -13.35
CA GLU A 110 -19.04 -4.03 -12.83
C GLU A 110 -18.90 -5.56 -12.80
N ASN A 111 -18.47 -6.17 -13.89
CA ASN A 111 -18.20 -7.61 -13.98
C ASN A 111 -17.18 -8.06 -12.93
N LEU A 112 -16.14 -7.26 -12.67
CA LEU A 112 -15.14 -7.56 -11.65
C LEU A 112 -15.75 -7.52 -10.23
N ARG A 113 -16.64 -6.55 -9.95
CA ARG A 113 -17.36 -6.50 -8.67
C ARG A 113 -18.28 -7.69 -8.49
N GLU A 114 -18.90 -8.18 -9.55
CA GLU A 114 -19.69 -9.41 -9.51
C GLU A 114 -18.82 -10.62 -9.24
N ALA A 115 -17.71 -10.81 -9.96
CA ALA A 115 -16.75 -11.89 -9.73
C ALA A 115 -16.25 -11.91 -8.27
N LYS A 116 -15.90 -10.73 -7.73
CA LYS A 116 -15.50 -10.55 -6.33
C LYS A 116 -16.61 -10.87 -5.33
N ARG A 117 -17.89 -10.77 -5.69
CA ARG A 117 -19.01 -11.13 -4.78
C ARG A 117 -19.22 -12.63 -4.77
N TRP A 118 -19.20 -13.25 -5.94
CA TRP A 118 -19.46 -14.68 -6.09
C TRP A 118 -18.35 -15.57 -5.54
N HIS A 119 -17.10 -15.09 -5.47
CA HIS A 119 -15.95 -15.84 -4.96
C HIS A 119 -15.85 -17.25 -5.58
N GLU A 120 -16.12 -17.37 -6.88
CA GLU A 120 -16.09 -18.66 -7.56
C GLU A 120 -14.67 -19.25 -7.51
N GLY A 121 -14.58 -20.57 -7.36
CA GLY A 121 -13.29 -21.27 -7.29
C GLY A 121 -12.61 -21.27 -5.93
N TRP A 122 -13.29 -20.82 -4.85
CA TRP A 122 -12.79 -21.05 -3.49
C TRP A 122 -12.70 -22.55 -3.22
N GLN A 123 -11.50 -23.02 -2.87
CA GLN A 123 -11.28 -24.41 -2.48
C GLN A 123 -10.68 -24.45 -1.08
N GLU A 124 -11.26 -25.27 -0.22
CA GLU A 124 -10.63 -25.61 1.04
C GLU A 124 -9.34 -26.37 0.78
N GLN A 125 -8.26 -25.98 1.46
CA GLN A 125 -7.05 -26.79 1.44
C GLN A 125 -7.33 -28.11 2.18
N PRO A 126 -7.17 -29.27 1.52
CA PRO A 126 -7.29 -30.54 2.22
C PRO A 126 -6.24 -30.60 3.33
N HIS A 127 -6.70 -30.84 4.56
CA HIS A 127 -5.87 -30.86 5.75
C HIS A 127 -6.01 -32.17 6.52
N LEU A 128 -4.95 -32.55 7.22
CA LEU A 128 -4.91 -33.74 8.08
C LEU A 128 -4.60 -33.31 9.52
N PRO A 129 -5.11 -34.02 10.55
CA PRO A 129 -4.94 -33.62 11.95
C PRO A 129 -3.49 -33.49 12.44
N TYR A 130 -2.51 -34.04 11.73
CA TYR A 130 -1.08 -34.02 12.05
C TYR A 130 -0.27 -33.02 11.21
N MET A 131 -0.93 -32.18 10.41
CA MET A 131 -0.27 -31.12 9.67
C MET A 131 -0.06 -29.89 10.57
N ALA A 132 1.13 -29.32 10.52
CA ALA A 132 1.42 -28.08 11.23
C ALA A 132 0.91 -26.87 10.44
N PHE A 133 0.35 -25.89 11.14
CA PHE A 133 0.14 -24.56 10.58
C PHE A 133 1.44 -23.78 10.52
N CYS A 134 1.53 -22.86 9.58
CA CYS A 134 2.63 -21.92 9.46
C CYS A 134 2.75 -21.06 10.72
N ALA A 135 3.91 -21.05 11.36
CA ALA A 135 4.20 -20.24 12.53
C ALA A 135 4.19 -18.73 12.24
N SER A 136 4.43 -18.34 10.97
CA SER A 136 4.40 -16.94 10.55
C SER A 136 2.97 -16.43 10.30
N CYS A 137 2.20 -17.08 9.42
CA CYS A 137 0.87 -16.58 9.06
C CYS A 137 -0.29 -17.17 9.85
N GLY A 138 -0.08 -18.26 10.59
CA GLY A 138 -1.10 -18.94 11.40
C GLY A 138 -2.20 -19.65 10.60
N ILE A 139 -2.23 -19.54 9.27
CA ILE A 139 -3.34 -20.03 8.42
C ILE A 139 -2.87 -21.09 7.43
N GLY A 140 -1.76 -20.85 6.73
CA GLY A 140 -1.29 -21.77 5.68
C GLY A 140 -0.72 -23.05 6.27
N LEU A 141 -0.91 -24.17 5.56
CA LEU A 141 -0.29 -25.45 5.92
C LEU A 141 1.23 -25.39 5.72
N ALA A 142 1.98 -25.87 6.70
CA ALA A 142 3.43 -25.88 6.64
C ALA A 142 3.92 -26.94 5.64
N VAL A 143 4.87 -26.55 4.80
CA VAL A 143 5.54 -27.42 3.81
C VAL A 143 6.98 -27.72 4.18
N THR A 144 7.54 -27.01 5.16
CA THR A 144 8.92 -27.19 5.62
C THR A 144 9.08 -26.81 7.10
N TYR A 145 10.17 -27.27 7.71
CA TYR A 145 10.63 -26.88 9.05
C TYR A 145 12.07 -26.38 8.93
N ARG A 146 12.27 -25.06 9.04
CA ARG A 146 13.61 -24.44 8.88
C ARG A 146 13.70 -23.10 9.61
N ALA A 147 14.92 -22.69 9.93
CA ALA A 147 15.18 -21.31 10.33
C ALA A 147 15.11 -20.40 9.11
N TYR A 148 14.51 -19.22 9.24
CA TYR A 148 14.48 -18.23 8.16
C TYR A 148 15.87 -17.61 7.94
N HIS A 149 16.62 -17.37 9.03
CA HIS A 149 17.94 -16.74 9.00
C HIS A 149 18.85 -17.29 10.10
N GLU A 150 20.13 -16.95 9.99
CA GLU A 150 21.16 -17.31 10.96
C GLU A 150 20.81 -16.77 12.36
N GLY A 151 20.88 -17.64 13.37
CA GLY A 151 20.57 -17.31 14.77
C GLY A 151 19.09 -17.46 15.15
N GLU A 152 18.20 -17.79 14.22
CA GLU A 152 16.79 -18.04 14.51
C GLU A 152 16.50 -19.52 14.76
N GLU A 153 15.51 -19.79 15.61
CA GLU A 153 14.98 -21.15 15.77
C GLU A 153 14.24 -21.59 14.50
N ALA A 154 14.30 -22.90 14.21
CA ALA A 154 13.55 -23.47 13.10
C ALA A 154 12.05 -23.42 13.38
N GLN A 155 11.27 -23.04 12.36
CA GLN A 155 9.82 -22.91 12.45
C GLN A 155 9.14 -23.65 11.30
N TYR A 156 7.89 -24.05 11.52
CA TYR A 156 7.03 -24.61 10.49
C TYR A 156 6.50 -23.50 9.58
N LEU A 157 6.74 -23.60 8.28
CA LEU A 157 6.48 -22.50 7.34
C LEU A 157 5.71 -22.98 6.11
N CYS A 158 4.71 -22.21 5.69
CA CYS A 158 3.98 -22.44 4.44
C CYS A 158 4.69 -21.80 3.24
N GLU A 159 4.36 -22.28 2.05
CA GLU A 159 4.93 -21.80 0.77
C GLU A 159 4.77 -20.29 0.58
N SER A 160 3.60 -19.74 0.88
CA SER A 160 3.34 -18.28 0.81
C SER A 160 4.34 -17.47 1.63
N CYS A 161 4.53 -17.80 2.92
CA CYS A 161 5.49 -17.08 3.76
C CYS A 161 6.93 -17.31 3.30
N LEU A 162 7.26 -18.50 2.81
CA LEU A 162 8.59 -18.79 2.28
C LEU A 162 8.91 -17.92 1.07
N ASN A 163 7.96 -17.78 0.14
CA ASN A 163 8.10 -16.96 -1.06
C ASN A 163 8.30 -15.49 -0.68
N LYS A 164 7.46 -14.95 0.22
CA LYS A 164 7.64 -13.59 0.75
C LYS A 164 9.00 -13.38 1.40
N GLY A 165 9.42 -14.31 2.26
CA GLY A 165 10.73 -14.22 2.92
C GLY A 165 11.90 -14.30 1.92
N SER A 166 11.73 -15.02 0.80
CA SER A 166 12.77 -15.17 -0.23
C SER A 166 13.00 -13.90 -1.05
N GLU A 167 11.98 -13.05 -1.23
CA GLU A 167 12.13 -11.73 -1.86
C GLU A 167 13.08 -10.81 -1.08
N ARG A 168 13.17 -11.06 0.23
CA ARG A 168 14.05 -10.32 1.14
C ARG A 168 15.31 -11.11 1.48
N SER A 169 15.91 -11.77 0.48
CA SER A 169 17.29 -12.24 0.65
C SER A 169 18.18 -11.07 1.10
N ILE A 170 19.01 -11.31 2.13
CA ILE A 170 19.68 -10.25 2.90
C ILE A 170 20.37 -9.24 1.96
N GLY A 171 19.99 -7.96 2.07
CA GLY A 171 20.60 -6.86 1.33
C GLY A 171 19.98 -6.54 -0.05
N GLN A 172 18.94 -7.27 -0.49
CA GLN A 172 18.22 -6.93 -1.72
C GLN A 172 17.05 -5.97 -1.45
N LEU A 173 17.00 -4.88 -2.21
CA LEU A 173 15.92 -3.89 -2.15
C LEU A 173 14.66 -4.36 -2.89
N GLY A 174 14.83 -5.15 -3.95
CA GLY A 174 13.78 -5.41 -4.94
C GLY A 174 13.25 -4.12 -5.58
N GLU A 175 12.50 -4.24 -6.67
CA GLU A 175 12.02 -3.07 -7.41
C GLU A 175 11.11 -2.16 -6.55
N PHE A 176 10.43 -2.74 -5.56
CA PHE A 176 9.57 -2.02 -4.60
C PHE A 176 10.33 -0.99 -3.74
N LEU A 177 11.34 -1.43 -2.96
CA LEU A 177 12.11 -0.48 -2.12
C LEU A 177 13.11 0.32 -2.94
N GLU A 178 13.69 -0.28 -3.99
CA GLU A 178 14.65 0.40 -4.86
C GLU A 178 14.02 1.62 -5.52
N GLY A 179 12.79 1.49 -6.04
CA GLY A 179 12.06 2.62 -6.61
C GLY A 179 11.89 3.75 -5.61
N PHE A 180 11.46 3.45 -4.38
CA PHE A 180 11.29 4.46 -3.33
C PHE A 180 12.62 5.08 -2.89
N PHE A 181 13.64 4.29 -2.55
CA PHE A 181 14.91 4.83 -2.07
C PHE A 181 15.65 5.62 -3.15
N THR A 182 15.54 5.23 -4.42
CA THR A 182 16.06 6.03 -5.54
C THR A 182 15.39 7.39 -5.61
N GLU A 183 14.09 7.50 -5.34
CA GLU A 183 13.39 8.79 -5.28
C GLU A 183 13.89 9.67 -4.11
N VAL A 184 14.31 9.04 -3.00
CA VAL A 184 14.81 9.75 -1.82
C VAL A 184 16.25 10.26 -2.05
N VAL A 185 17.17 9.42 -2.50
CA VAL A 185 18.62 9.73 -2.53
C VAL A 185 19.25 9.77 -3.92
N GLY A 186 18.50 9.45 -4.98
CA GLY A 186 19.04 9.26 -6.33
C GLY A 186 19.86 7.97 -6.48
N GLU A 187 20.19 7.61 -7.72
CA GLU A 187 20.92 6.36 -8.03
C GLU A 187 22.31 6.31 -7.38
N ASP A 188 23.03 7.44 -7.37
CA ASP A 188 24.36 7.51 -6.76
C ASP A 188 24.30 7.50 -5.23
N GLY A 189 23.29 8.14 -4.65
CA GLY A 189 23.06 8.12 -3.21
C GLY A 189 22.70 6.71 -2.72
N LEU A 190 21.96 5.94 -3.52
CA LEU A 190 21.51 4.60 -3.16
C LEU A 190 22.68 3.63 -2.86
N LYS A 191 23.80 3.79 -3.57
CA LYS A 191 25.02 2.97 -3.36
C LYS A 191 25.58 3.11 -1.94
N GLN A 192 25.38 4.27 -1.32
CA GLN A 192 25.88 4.62 0.01
C GLN A 192 24.77 4.69 1.07
N ALA A 193 23.51 4.56 0.66
CA ALA A 193 22.35 4.67 1.53
C ALA A 193 22.29 3.50 2.52
N ASP A 194 21.82 3.75 3.72
CA ASP A 194 21.50 2.71 4.69
C ASP A 194 19.99 2.72 4.97
N TRP A 195 19.41 1.60 5.41
CA TRP A 195 17.95 1.50 5.60
C TRP A 195 17.54 0.47 6.66
N PRO A 196 16.28 0.54 7.13
CA PRO A 196 15.73 -0.39 8.11
C PRO A 196 15.85 -1.85 7.67
N GLY A 197 16.49 -2.66 8.50
CA GLY A 197 16.68 -4.09 8.28
C GLY A 197 17.71 -4.44 7.21
N ARG A 198 18.65 -3.53 6.89
CA ARG A 198 19.81 -3.84 6.03
C ARG A 198 20.89 -4.66 6.76
N ILE A 199 21.24 -4.23 7.97
CA ILE A 199 22.28 -4.85 8.80
C ILE A 199 21.82 -4.98 10.25
N LYS A 200 22.49 -5.83 11.02
CA LYS A 200 22.35 -5.92 12.48
C LYS A 200 23.00 -4.70 13.13
N ARG A 201 22.33 -4.08 14.11
CA ARG A 201 22.80 -2.88 14.82
C ARG A 201 22.67 -3.04 16.33
N ARG A 202 23.53 -2.33 17.07
CA ARG A 202 23.49 -2.20 18.53
C ARG A 202 23.40 -3.56 19.24
N ASP A 203 24.21 -4.52 18.76
CA ASP A 203 24.35 -5.88 19.31
C ASP A 203 23.06 -6.73 19.39
N ARG A 204 21.98 -6.34 18.68
CA ARG A 204 20.71 -7.09 18.66
C ARG A 204 20.88 -8.47 18.06
N ASP A 205 20.19 -9.49 18.57
CA ASP A 205 20.34 -10.86 18.08
C ASP A 205 19.99 -11.03 16.60
N GLU A 206 18.99 -10.30 16.10
CA GLU A 206 18.50 -10.38 14.73
C GLU A 206 18.45 -9.03 13.99
N ILE A 207 18.26 -9.12 12.67
CA ILE A 207 17.97 -7.97 11.81
C ILE A 207 16.49 -7.59 11.98
N ASP A 208 16.22 -6.46 12.64
CA ASP A 208 14.87 -5.97 12.84
C ASP A 208 14.71 -4.52 12.33
N PRO A 209 14.01 -4.32 11.19
CA PRO A 209 13.75 -2.98 10.67
C PRO A 209 12.92 -2.10 11.61
N LEU A 210 12.06 -2.70 12.43
CA LEU A 210 11.21 -1.97 13.36
C LEU A 210 12.08 -1.28 14.41
N GLU A 211 12.98 -2.06 15.01
CA GLU A 211 13.86 -1.58 16.06
C GLU A 211 14.88 -0.55 15.54
N ASP A 212 15.24 -0.59 14.25
CA ASP A 212 16.06 0.44 13.61
C ASP A 212 15.35 1.81 13.53
N VAL A 213 14.05 1.83 13.22
CA VAL A 213 13.26 3.07 13.20
C VAL A 213 12.95 3.54 14.63
N ALA A 214 12.73 2.61 15.56
CA ALA A 214 12.51 2.92 16.98
C ALA A 214 13.75 3.55 17.66
N ASP A 215 14.93 3.52 17.04
CA ASP A 215 16.15 4.18 17.56
C ASP A 215 16.04 5.71 17.57
N TYR A 216 15.14 6.28 16.78
CA TYR A 216 14.91 7.73 16.70
C TYR A 216 14.13 8.30 17.90
N ASP A 217 13.61 7.44 18.79
CA ASP A 217 12.94 7.84 20.01
C ASP A 217 13.52 7.09 21.23
N PRO A 218 14.05 7.80 22.24
CA PRO A 218 14.56 7.17 23.46
C PRO A 218 13.51 6.32 24.20
N ARG A 219 12.22 6.60 24.00
CA ARG A 219 11.12 5.83 24.59
C ARG A 219 10.67 4.67 23.70
N ARG A 220 11.36 4.39 22.58
CA ARG A 220 11.05 3.29 21.64
C ARG A 220 9.63 3.35 21.07
N TYR A 221 9.09 4.53 20.84
CA TYR A 221 7.87 4.70 20.04
C TYR A 221 8.21 4.76 18.55
N VAL A 222 7.30 4.20 17.75
CA VAL A 222 7.28 4.31 16.30
C VAL A 222 5.94 4.88 15.87
N ALA A 223 5.86 5.31 14.61
CA ALA A 223 4.60 5.69 14.01
C ALA A 223 4.39 4.93 12.70
N TYR A 224 3.13 4.63 12.40
CA TYR A 224 2.71 4.13 11.11
C TYR A 224 1.87 5.18 10.41
N LEU A 225 2.21 5.49 9.16
CA LEU A 225 1.40 6.32 8.27
C LEU A 225 0.57 5.40 7.39
N LEU A 226 -0.76 5.53 7.48
CA LEU A 226 -1.69 4.98 6.51
C LEU A 226 -2.19 6.13 5.63
N ALA A 227 -2.31 5.93 4.33
CA ALA A 227 -2.95 6.90 3.45
C ALA A 227 -3.68 6.20 2.31
N ASP A 228 -4.78 6.79 1.88
CA ASP A 228 -5.63 6.26 0.81
C ASP A 228 -6.29 7.42 0.02
N GLY A 229 -6.24 7.31 -1.31
CA GLY A 229 -6.75 8.30 -2.25
C GLY A 229 -8.27 8.47 -2.19
N ASN A 230 -8.73 9.71 -2.20
CA ASN A 230 -10.15 10.02 -2.22
C ASN A 230 -10.69 9.96 -3.66
N ASP A 231 -11.84 9.31 -3.85
CA ASP A 231 -12.59 9.25 -5.12
C ASP A 231 -11.81 8.64 -6.31
N MET A 232 -10.77 7.84 -6.08
CA MET A 232 -9.95 7.24 -7.14
C MET A 232 -10.75 6.44 -8.17
N GLY A 233 -11.78 5.69 -7.74
CA GLY A 233 -12.67 4.97 -8.67
C GLY A 233 -13.32 5.90 -9.69
N LYS A 234 -13.78 7.10 -9.28
CA LYS A 234 -14.36 8.09 -10.22
C LYS A 234 -13.28 8.66 -11.14
N THR A 235 -12.08 8.89 -10.61
CA THR A 235 -10.95 9.36 -11.40
C THR A 235 -10.57 8.39 -12.51
N PHE A 236 -10.50 7.09 -12.21
CA PHE A 236 -10.24 6.06 -13.22
C PHE A 236 -11.41 5.91 -14.21
N SER A 237 -12.66 5.98 -13.75
CA SER A 237 -13.84 5.95 -14.63
C SER A 237 -13.92 7.15 -15.58
N ALA A 238 -13.31 8.29 -15.25
CA ALA A 238 -13.31 9.44 -16.14
C ALA A 238 -12.34 9.31 -17.34
N CYS A 239 -11.43 8.34 -17.31
CA CYS A 239 -10.50 8.10 -18.41
C CYS A 239 -11.25 7.65 -19.67
N GLN A 240 -10.99 8.34 -20.79
CA GLN A 240 -11.65 8.08 -22.07
C GLN A 240 -10.86 7.13 -22.96
N THR A 241 -9.55 6.98 -22.73
CA THR A 241 -8.67 6.13 -23.55
C THR A 241 -7.79 5.20 -22.71
N PRO A 242 -7.33 4.07 -23.27
CA PRO A 242 -6.35 3.20 -22.63
C PRO A 242 -5.06 3.93 -22.24
N GLU A 243 -4.58 4.84 -23.09
CA GLU A 243 -3.35 5.60 -22.85
C GLU A 243 -3.49 6.55 -21.66
N GLN A 244 -4.65 7.19 -21.54
CA GLN A 244 -4.96 8.07 -20.42
C GLN A 244 -5.03 7.29 -19.11
N MET A 245 -5.70 6.14 -19.11
CA MET A 245 -5.79 5.26 -17.94
C MET A 245 -4.43 4.69 -17.53
N ARG A 246 -3.60 4.28 -18.50
CA ARG A 246 -2.23 3.85 -18.26
C ARG A 246 -1.39 4.98 -17.64
N ALA A 247 -1.45 6.17 -18.22
CA ALA A 247 -0.71 7.33 -17.74
C ALA A 247 -1.13 7.74 -16.33
N LEU A 248 -2.43 7.65 -16.01
CA LEU A 248 -2.95 7.86 -14.66
C LEU A 248 -2.41 6.81 -13.69
N SER A 249 -2.49 5.52 -14.02
CA SER A 249 -2.00 4.44 -13.16
C SER A 249 -0.50 4.57 -12.87
N THR A 250 0.35 4.71 -13.90
CA THR A 250 1.80 4.89 -13.71
C THR A 250 2.12 6.19 -12.99
N GLY A 251 1.39 7.27 -13.31
CA GLY A 251 1.57 8.57 -12.67
C GLY A 251 1.23 8.55 -11.19
N LEU A 252 0.14 7.89 -10.80
CA LEU A 252 -0.30 7.76 -9.41
C LEU A 252 0.78 7.09 -8.55
N SER A 253 1.35 5.98 -9.01
CA SER A 253 2.42 5.28 -8.27
C SER A 253 3.66 6.18 -8.09
N GLN A 254 3.96 7.05 -9.07
CA GLN A 254 5.01 8.07 -8.94
C GLN A 254 4.63 9.17 -7.95
N VAL A 255 3.39 9.65 -7.97
CA VAL A 255 2.89 10.68 -7.04
C VAL A 255 3.03 10.20 -5.60
N VAL A 256 2.52 9.01 -5.26
CA VAL A 256 2.60 8.47 -3.89
C VAL A 256 4.06 8.28 -3.45
N ARG A 257 4.91 7.79 -4.34
CA ARG A 257 6.34 7.59 -4.06
C ARG A 257 7.05 8.91 -3.74
N LYS A 258 6.82 9.95 -4.56
CA LYS A 258 7.36 11.30 -4.31
C LYS A 258 6.83 11.92 -3.03
N ALA A 259 5.52 11.80 -2.81
CA ALA A 259 4.86 12.30 -1.61
C ALA A 259 5.44 11.67 -0.34
N LEU A 260 5.85 10.40 -0.39
CA LEU A 260 6.56 9.75 0.71
C LEU A 260 8.05 10.16 0.79
N ALA A 261 8.70 10.38 -0.35
CA ALA A 261 10.13 10.66 -0.42
C ALA A 261 10.50 12.06 0.09
N GLU A 262 9.71 13.09 -0.24
CA GLU A 262 10.00 14.47 0.18
C GLU A 262 10.12 14.66 1.70
N PRO A 263 9.13 14.27 2.53
CA PRO A 263 9.28 14.37 3.98
C PRO A 263 10.34 13.40 4.53
N THR A 264 10.69 12.33 3.80
CA THR A 264 11.80 11.43 4.16
C THR A 264 13.14 12.13 4.05
N LYS A 265 13.38 12.90 2.97
CA LYS A 265 14.61 13.70 2.78
C LYS A 265 14.83 14.67 3.95
N MET A 266 13.76 15.33 4.40
CA MET A 266 13.80 16.24 5.55
C MET A 266 14.21 15.54 6.85
N ILE A 267 13.73 14.32 7.11
CA ILE A 267 14.17 13.56 8.29
C ILE A 267 15.65 13.18 8.17
N MET A 268 16.12 12.81 6.98
CA MET A 268 17.53 12.46 6.75
C MET A 268 18.46 13.64 7.05
N GLU A 269 18.10 14.86 6.63
CA GLU A 269 18.87 16.08 6.94
C GLU A 269 18.93 16.37 8.45
N LYS A 270 17.89 15.99 9.19
CA LYS A 270 17.78 16.20 10.65
C LYS A 270 18.12 14.94 11.46
N ASN A 271 18.80 13.98 10.85
CA ASN A 271 19.11 12.69 11.46
C ASN A 271 19.98 12.88 12.72
N PRO A 272 19.48 12.51 13.92
CA PRO A 272 20.21 12.69 15.17
C PRO A 272 21.11 11.49 15.49
N LEU A 273 21.20 10.48 14.60
CA LEU A 273 21.93 9.24 14.84
C LEU A 273 23.29 9.26 14.11
N ASP A 274 24.37 9.43 14.87
CA ASP A 274 25.74 9.50 14.34
C ASP A 274 26.25 8.15 13.79
N ASP A 275 25.68 7.03 14.23
CA ASP A 275 26.07 5.67 13.82
C ASP A 275 25.60 5.31 12.40
N ARG A 276 24.81 6.18 11.75
CA ARG A 276 24.20 5.91 10.43
C ARG A 276 23.90 7.20 9.64
N PRO A 277 24.91 7.92 9.13
CA PRO A 277 24.72 9.26 8.54
C PRO A 277 23.83 9.27 7.28
N ASN A 278 23.87 8.22 6.44
CA ASN A 278 23.09 8.12 5.20
C ASN A 278 21.85 7.22 5.33
N PHE A 279 21.25 7.15 6.52
CA PHE A 279 20.14 6.25 6.80
C PHE A 279 18.81 6.84 6.33
N ILE A 280 18.07 6.08 5.51
CA ILE A 280 16.70 6.40 5.07
C ILE A 280 15.73 5.87 6.13
N PRO A 281 15.16 6.70 7.02
CA PRO A 281 14.51 6.24 8.24
C PRO A 281 13.04 5.87 8.07
N VAL A 282 12.62 5.58 6.83
CA VAL A 282 11.25 5.24 6.47
C VAL A 282 11.25 3.88 5.79
N LEU A 283 10.33 3.01 6.20
CA LEU A 283 10.14 1.71 5.58
C LEU A 283 8.70 1.58 5.05
N PRO A 284 8.50 1.69 3.73
CA PRO A 284 7.23 1.34 3.13
C PRO A 284 6.93 -0.14 3.37
N LEU A 285 5.73 -0.43 3.86
CA LEU A 285 5.19 -1.78 4.04
C LEU A 285 4.20 -2.09 2.92
N ILE A 286 3.37 -1.11 2.55
CA ILE A 286 2.55 -1.07 1.34
C ILE A 286 2.81 0.26 0.64
N LEU A 287 3.01 0.22 -0.69
CA LEU A 287 3.17 1.38 -1.56
C LEU A 287 2.71 0.95 -2.97
N GLY A 288 1.41 0.97 -3.23
CA GLY A 288 0.86 0.47 -4.49
C GLY A 288 -0.51 1.07 -4.80
N GLY A 289 -0.71 1.51 -6.05
CA GLY A 289 -1.88 2.30 -6.41
C GLY A 289 -1.97 3.58 -5.56
N ASP A 290 -3.10 3.75 -4.87
CA ASP A 290 -3.38 4.86 -3.96
C ASP A 290 -3.25 4.50 -2.47
N ASP A 291 -2.99 3.23 -2.13
CA ASP A 291 -2.85 2.76 -0.75
C ASP A 291 -1.38 2.81 -0.28
N LEU A 292 -1.18 3.36 0.92
CA LEU A 292 0.10 3.52 1.57
C LEU A 292 0.00 3.01 3.01
N PHE A 293 0.96 2.17 3.39
CA PHE A 293 1.25 1.89 4.78
C PHE A 293 2.77 1.92 5.00
N ALA A 294 3.26 2.87 5.78
CA ALA A 294 4.70 3.05 6.00
C ALA A 294 5.03 3.17 7.49
N LEU A 295 6.12 2.52 7.90
CA LEU A 295 6.75 2.72 9.20
C LEU A 295 7.64 3.96 9.14
N ILE A 296 7.39 4.93 10.03
CA ILE A 296 8.11 6.21 10.10
C ILE A 296 8.57 6.53 11.53
N PRO A 297 9.59 7.39 11.71
CA PRO A 297 10.02 7.80 13.03
C PRO A 297 8.98 8.69 13.71
N VAL A 298 8.63 8.36 14.96
CA VAL A 298 7.55 9.04 15.70
C VAL A 298 7.77 10.54 15.89
N ARG A 299 9.04 10.96 16.04
CA ARG A 299 9.43 12.34 16.37
C ARG A 299 8.90 13.37 15.37
N TRP A 300 8.73 12.98 14.11
CA TRP A 300 8.24 13.85 13.04
C TRP A 300 6.90 13.41 12.46
N ALA A 301 6.27 12.37 13.02
CA ALA A 301 5.20 11.65 12.33
C ALA A 301 4.00 12.50 11.89
N ILE A 302 3.60 13.48 12.71
CA ILE A 302 2.46 14.36 12.39
C ILE A 302 2.81 15.36 11.28
N ASP A 303 3.97 16.01 11.37
CA ASP A 303 4.42 16.93 10.31
C ASP A 303 4.79 16.19 9.03
N PHE A 304 5.33 14.97 9.14
CA PHE A 304 5.56 14.07 8.02
C PHE A 304 4.26 13.78 7.26
N ALA A 305 3.17 13.45 7.98
CA ALA A 305 1.87 13.23 7.35
C ALA A 305 1.32 14.49 6.67
N ARG A 306 1.50 15.66 7.29
CA ARG A 306 1.12 16.95 6.69
C ARG A 306 1.83 17.15 5.34
N GLN A 307 3.17 17.05 5.34
CA GLN A 307 3.99 17.23 4.15
C GLN A 307 3.67 16.19 3.08
N PHE A 308 3.46 14.92 3.47
CA PHE A 308 3.01 13.87 2.56
C PHE A 308 1.73 14.28 1.82
N CYS A 309 0.71 14.75 2.53
CA CYS A 309 -0.54 15.17 1.91
C CYS A 309 -0.37 16.40 1.00
N GLU A 310 0.41 17.40 1.41
CA GLU A 310 0.68 18.59 0.61
C GLU A 310 1.40 18.24 -0.71
N THR A 311 2.44 17.40 -0.63
CA THR A 311 3.17 16.94 -1.82
C THR A 311 2.28 16.07 -2.70
N TYR A 312 1.46 15.19 -2.13
CA TYR A 312 0.49 14.39 -2.89
C TYR A 312 -0.45 15.28 -3.72
N GLU A 313 -1.07 16.30 -3.11
CA GLU A 313 -1.98 17.21 -3.81
C GLU A 313 -1.29 17.96 -4.96
N GLN A 314 -0.08 18.45 -4.73
CA GLN A 314 0.71 19.19 -5.74
C GLN A 314 1.10 18.30 -6.93
N GLU A 315 1.61 17.10 -6.65
CA GLU A 315 2.02 16.14 -7.68
C GLU A 315 0.80 15.57 -8.42
N MET A 316 -0.33 15.37 -7.74
CA MET A 316 -1.58 14.93 -8.35
C MET A 316 -2.16 15.98 -9.30
N GLN A 317 -2.14 17.25 -8.90
CA GLN A 317 -2.53 18.35 -9.79
C GLN A 317 -1.67 18.39 -11.06
N SER A 318 -0.35 18.26 -10.89
CA SER A 318 0.60 18.21 -12.01
C SER A 318 0.36 17.03 -12.94
N LEU A 319 -0.01 15.87 -12.38
CA LEU A 319 -0.38 14.68 -13.15
C LEU A 319 -1.64 14.94 -13.98
N PHE A 320 -2.68 15.51 -13.37
CA PHE A 320 -3.95 15.82 -14.03
C PHE A 320 -3.80 16.77 -15.20
N ASP A 321 -3.00 17.82 -15.03
CA ASP A 321 -2.68 18.78 -16.08
C ASP A 321 -1.98 18.10 -17.28
N ARG A 322 -1.10 17.12 -17.00
CA ARG A 322 -0.38 16.35 -18.02
C ARG A 322 -1.27 15.37 -18.78
N ILE A 323 -2.18 14.68 -18.11
CA ILE A 323 -3.05 13.64 -18.71
C ILE A 323 -4.36 14.21 -19.28
N GLY A 324 -4.64 15.49 -19.05
CA GLY A 324 -5.79 16.19 -19.64
C GLY A 324 -7.15 15.88 -18.98
N LEU A 325 -7.18 15.47 -17.71
CA LEU A 325 -8.43 15.26 -16.96
C LEU A 325 -8.90 16.57 -16.30
N LYS A 326 -9.29 17.57 -17.13
CA LYS A 326 -9.62 18.92 -16.64
C LYS A 326 -11.04 19.06 -16.07
N ASP A 327 -11.95 18.18 -16.47
CA ASP A 327 -13.37 18.23 -16.09
C ASP A 327 -13.66 17.46 -14.79
N VAL A 328 -12.63 16.89 -14.17
CA VAL A 328 -12.74 16.08 -12.95
C VAL A 328 -11.98 16.78 -11.83
N THR A 329 -12.58 16.85 -10.65
CA THR A 329 -11.90 17.34 -9.46
C THR A 329 -10.66 16.50 -9.17
N VAL A 330 -9.51 17.16 -8.96
CA VAL A 330 -8.27 16.49 -8.61
C VAL A 330 -8.44 15.76 -7.26
N PRO A 331 -8.13 14.46 -7.19
CA PRO A 331 -8.32 13.68 -5.98
C PRO A 331 -7.31 14.13 -4.91
N THR A 332 -7.77 14.10 -3.67
CA THR A 332 -6.98 14.37 -2.47
C THR A 332 -6.71 13.07 -1.75
N VAL A 333 -5.98 13.11 -0.63
CA VAL A 333 -5.68 11.90 0.14
C VAL A 333 -6.22 12.02 1.56
N SER A 334 -6.74 10.92 2.10
CA SER A 334 -6.99 10.80 3.53
C SER A 334 -5.83 10.05 4.16
N ALA A 335 -5.31 10.53 5.28
CA ALA A 335 -4.18 9.91 5.96
C ALA A 335 -4.44 9.75 7.46
N THR A 336 -3.76 8.79 8.06
CA THR A 336 -3.80 8.52 9.49
C THR A 336 -2.42 8.18 10.03
N VAL A 337 -2.07 8.76 11.18
CA VAL A 337 -0.85 8.41 11.91
C VAL A 337 -1.19 7.59 13.15
N VAL A 338 -0.65 6.38 13.27
CA VAL A 338 -0.79 5.54 14.45
C VAL A 338 0.54 5.51 15.21
N ILE A 339 0.55 6.02 16.43
CA ILE A 339 1.73 6.07 17.30
C ILE A 339 1.64 4.96 18.35
N CYS A 340 2.63 4.09 18.42
CA CYS A 340 2.66 2.98 19.36
C CYS A 340 4.09 2.62 19.79
N LYS A 341 4.21 1.79 20.84
CA LYS A 341 5.50 1.19 21.22
C LYS A 341 6.00 0.25 20.14
N SER A 342 7.32 0.12 20.02
CA SER A 342 7.95 -0.76 19.03
C SER A 342 7.49 -2.22 19.12
N LYS A 343 7.21 -2.70 20.34
CA LYS A 343 6.70 -4.06 20.62
C LYS A 343 5.19 -4.23 20.37
N HIS A 344 4.47 -3.18 20.01
CA HIS A 344 3.05 -3.29 19.69
C HIS A 344 2.90 -3.99 18.32
N PRO A 345 2.05 -5.03 18.19
CA PRO A 345 1.89 -5.75 16.93
C PRO A 345 1.43 -4.81 15.80
N TYR A 346 2.18 -4.74 14.70
CA TYR A 346 1.86 -3.86 13.57
C TYR A 346 0.50 -4.16 12.94
N ARG A 347 0.00 -5.40 13.02
CA ARG A 347 -1.35 -5.74 12.55
C ARG A 347 -2.43 -4.98 13.34
N LEU A 348 -2.26 -4.87 14.65
CA LEU A 348 -3.17 -4.09 15.50
C LEU A 348 -3.02 -2.59 15.25
N ALA A 349 -1.80 -2.11 14.98
CA ALA A 349 -1.58 -0.73 14.55
C ALA A 349 -2.25 -0.43 13.21
N HIS A 350 -2.16 -1.34 12.25
CA HIS A 350 -2.83 -1.24 10.95
C HIS A 350 -4.36 -1.22 11.11
N GLU A 351 -4.93 -2.12 11.91
CA GLU A 351 -6.37 -2.14 12.21
C GLU A 351 -6.86 -0.84 12.87
N ALA A 352 -6.12 -0.32 13.85
CA ALA A 352 -6.41 0.99 14.44
C ALA A 352 -6.37 2.11 13.39
N GLY A 353 -5.35 2.09 12.55
CA GLY A 353 -5.16 3.03 11.45
C GLY A 353 -6.33 3.02 10.48
N GLU A 354 -6.75 1.85 10.04
CA GLU A 354 -7.87 1.63 9.10
C GLU A 354 -9.18 2.21 9.63
N ILE A 355 -9.46 2.02 10.94
CA ILE A 355 -10.65 2.60 11.58
C ILE A 355 -10.61 4.12 11.52
N ARG A 356 -9.48 4.72 11.91
CA ARG A 356 -9.27 6.17 11.94
C ARG A 356 -9.21 6.78 10.54
N LEU A 357 -8.72 6.05 9.55
CA LEU A 357 -8.67 6.44 8.14
C LEU A 357 -10.09 6.49 7.55
N LYS A 358 -10.94 5.50 7.88
CA LYS A 358 -12.36 5.52 7.51
C LYS A 358 -13.10 6.70 8.14
N GLU A 359 -12.79 7.06 9.38
CA GLU A 359 -13.31 8.29 10.01
C GLU A 359 -12.85 9.55 9.27
N ALA A 360 -11.56 9.63 8.90
CA ALA A 360 -10.99 10.75 8.13
C ALA A 360 -11.71 10.93 6.79
N LYS A 361 -11.82 9.85 6.01
CA LYS A 361 -12.54 9.82 4.73
C LYS A 361 -13.99 10.27 4.85
N ARG A 362 -14.71 9.81 5.88
CA ARG A 362 -16.13 10.18 6.09
C ARG A 362 -16.28 11.68 6.32
N VAL A 363 -15.40 12.29 7.11
CA VAL A 363 -15.44 13.73 7.39
C VAL A 363 -14.97 14.53 6.17
N GLY A 364 -13.90 14.12 5.49
CA GLY A 364 -13.43 14.74 4.26
C GLY A 364 -14.51 14.78 3.17
N LYS A 365 -15.19 13.64 2.95
CA LYS A 365 -16.30 13.55 1.99
C LYS A 365 -17.48 14.45 2.38
N ARG A 366 -17.77 14.60 3.67
CA ARG A 366 -18.86 15.47 4.14
C ARG A 366 -18.56 16.95 3.87
N LEU A 367 -17.33 17.39 4.15
CA LEU A 367 -16.92 18.76 3.83
C LEU A 367 -16.98 19.03 2.33
N PHE A 368 -16.52 18.08 1.51
CA PHE A 368 -16.61 18.20 0.06
C PHE A 368 -18.06 18.40 -0.40
N LEU A 369 -19.02 17.67 0.15
CA LEU A 369 -20.44 17.81 -0.18
C LEU A 369 -21.04 19.15 0.30
N ASP A 370 -20.67 19.61 1.50
CA ASP A 370 -21.29 20.79 2.13
C ASP A 370 -20.67 22.12 1.66
N ALA A 371 -19.37 22.12 1.34
CA ALA A 371 -18.61 23.34 1.04
C ALA A 371 -17.96 23.36 -0.36
N ASN A 372 -18.09 22.27 -1.14
CA ASN A 372 -17.44 22.09 -2.45
C ASN A 372 -15.91 22.37 -2.43
N GLN A 373 -15.28 22.05 -1.30
CA GLN A 373 -13.84 22.22 -1.08
C GLN A 373 -13.20 20.84 -0.91
N PRO A 374 -12.54 20.30 -1.95
CA PRO A 374 -11.74 19.11 -1.80
C PRO A 374 -10.49 19.46 -0.97
N GLY A 375 -10.13 18.59 -0.04
CA GLY A 375 -8.92 18.76 0.76
C GLY A 375 -8.52 17.48 1.46
N SER A 376 -7.22 17.28 1.59
CA SER A 376 -6.67 16.15 2.33
C SER A 376 -6.98 16.25 3.83
N THR A 377 -7.25 15.10 4.44
CA THR A 377 -7.59 14.99 5.86
C THR A 377 -6.61 14.11 6.59
N ILE A 378 -6.27 14.48 7.82
CA ILE A 378 -5.35 13.71 8.67
C ILE A 378 -6.03 13.39 10.00
N ASN A 379 -6.04 12.11 10.35
CA ASN A 379 -6.37 11.65 11.69
C ASN A 379 -5.13 11.09 12.38
N PHE A 380 -5.18 10.90 13.70
CA PHE A 380 -4.12 10.18 14.38
C PHE A 380 -4.63 9.47 15.64
N GLU A 381 -3.91 8.43 16.03
CA GLU A 381 -4.17 7.66 17.24
C GLU A 381 -2.86 7.36 17.99
N VAL A 382 -2.90 7.49 19.31
CA VAL A 382 -1.79 7.12 20.18
C VAL A 382 -2.21 5.92 21.00
N VAL A 383 -1.61 4.77 20.72
CA VAL A 383 -1.89 3.51 21.41
C VAL A 383 -1.01 3.43 22.66
N VAL A 384 -1.65 3.60 23.83
CA VAL A 384 -0.98 3.58 25.14
C VAL A 384 -1.37 2.33 25.93
N GLY A 385 -0.39 1.48 26.24
CA GLY A 385 -0.56 0.25 27.02
C GLY A 385 -1.28 -0.88 26.27
N GLY A 386 -1.52 -2.02 26.95
CA GLY A 386 -2.22 -3.19 26.42
C GLY A 386 -3.72 -2.99 26.15
N ARG A 387 -4.17 -1.75 25.95
CA ARG A 387 -5.52 -1.50 25.44
C ARG A 387 -5.60 -2.10 24.05
N LEU A 388 -6.34 -3.20 23.93
CA LEU A 388 -6.94 -3.58 22.66
C LEU A 388 -7.68 -2.33 22.15
N VAL A 389 -7.47 -1.99 20.89
CA VAL A 389 -8.11 -0.87 20.19
C VAL A 389 -9.58 -0.90 20.56
N ALA A 390 -10.02 0.07 21.37
CA ALA A 390 -11.41 0.10 21.79
C ALA A 390 -12.20 0.60 20.58
N GLU A 391 -13.04 -0.26 20.01
CA GLU A 391 -14.14 0.22 19.19
C GLU A 391 -14.87 1.31 19.98
N SER A 392 -15.17 2.43 19.32
CA SER A 392 -15.86 3.53 19.98
C SER A 392 -17.17 2.98 20.56
N PRO A 393 -17.34 2.93 21.89
CA PRO A 393 -18.55 2.39 22.48
C PRO A 393 -19.65 3.39 22.17
N SER A 394 -20.64 2.93 21.42
CA SER A 394 -21.77 3.69 20.85
C SER A 394 -21.36 4.65 19.73
N GLY A 395 -22.17 4.68 18.65
CA GLY A 395 -22.12 5.70 17.60
C GLY A 395 -22.47 7.12 18.09
N ALA A 396 -22.23 7.42 19.37
CA ALA A 396 -22.34 8.74 19.93
C ALA A 396 -21.17 9.61 19.42
N MET A 397 -21.52 10.73 18.80
CA MET A 397 -20.58 11.73 18.32
C MET A 397 -19.78 12.27 19.52
N ARG A 398 -18.47 12.00 19.54
CA ARG A 398 -17.57 12.64 20.50
C ARG A 398 -17.18 14.01 19.97
N PRO A 399 -17.28 15.09 20.75
CA PRO A 399 -16.78 16.40 20.36
C PRO A 399 -15.25 16.36 20.42
N THR A 400 -14.64 15.85 19.36
CA THR A 400 -13.19 15.90 19.15
C THR A 400 -12.89 16.87 18.02
N LEU A 401 -11.76 17.56 18.09
CA LEU A 401 -11.24 18.38 16.98
C LEU A 401 -10.60 17.54 15.86
N ARG A 402 -10.79 16.21 15.89
CA ARG A 402 -10.31 15.25 14.89
C ARG A 402 -11.44 14.90 13.90
N PRO A 403 -11.13 14.59 12.64
CA PRO A 403 -9.81 14.71 12.00
C PRO A 403 -9.39 16.18 11.81
N TYR A 404 -8.09 16.40 11.55
CA TYR A 404 -7.49 17.70 11.25
C TYR A 404 -7.33 17.88 9.75
N TRP A 405 -7.25 19.14 9.32
CA TRP A 405 -7.13 19.50 7.90
C TRP A 405 -5.71 19.90 7.55
N VAL A 406 -5.28 19.55 6.34
CA VAL A 406 -3.95 19.90 5.84
C VAL A 406 -3.89 21.38 5.44
N GLY A 407 -4.91 21.90 4.76
CA GLY A 407 -5.00 23.29 4.33
C GLY A 407 -5.46 24.28 5.41
N ASP A 408 -5.17 25.57 5.19
CA ASP A 408 -5.50 26.67 6.11
C ASP A 408 -6.91 27.25 5.93
N ASN A 409 -7.52 27.06 4.75
CA ASN A 409 -8.83 27.61 4.40
C ASN A 409 -9.98 26.66 4.80
N ILE A 410 -10.21 26.52 6.11
CA ILE A 410 -11.25 25.62 6.64
C ILE A 410 -12.50 26.44 7.03
N PRO A 411 -13.71 26.05 6.59
CA PRO A 411 -14.94 26.71 7.00
C PRO A 411 -15.14 26.71 8.53
N GLN A 412 -15.74 27.78 9.06
CA GLN A 412 -15.98 27.91 10.50
C GLN A 412 -16.82 26.73 11.03
N GLY A 413 -16.36 26.11 12.12
CA GLY A 413 -17.04 24.97 12.76
C GLY A 413 -16.62 23.59 12.27
N TRP A 414 -15.73 23.50 11.26
CA TRP A 414 -15.28 22.22 10.69
C TRP A 414 -13.98 21.65 11.25
N GLY A 415 -13.37 22.28 12.25
CA GLY A 415 -12.15 21.79 12.91
C GLY A 415 -11.03 22.82 12.92
N LEU A 416 -9.79 22.36 13.07
CA LEU A 416 -8.58 23.19 13.07
C LEU A 416 -7.57 22.73 12.01
N PRO A 417 -6.75 23.65 11.44
CA PRO A 417 -5.61 23.27 10.61
C PRO A 417 -4.60 22.48 11.43
N LEU A 418 -4.01 21.44 10.84
CA LEU A 418 -3.00 20.62 11.49
C LEU A 418 -1.77 21.45 11.89
N LYS A 419 -1.44 22.49 11.12
CA LYS A 419 -0.37 23.45 11.42
C LYS A 419 -0.49 24.06 12.81
N ARG A 420 -1.71 24.38 13.28
CA ARG A 420 -1.94 24.89 14.63
C ARG A 420 -1.57 23.91 15.74
N LEU A 421 -1.61 22.60 15.47
CA LEU A 421 -1.20 21.57 16.43
C LEU A 421 0.32 21.39 16.43
N ILE A 422 0.97 21.58 15.27
CA ILE A 422 2.42 21.45 15.11
C ILE A 422 3.17 22.65 15.72
N GLU A 423 2.58 23.85 15.67
CA GLU A 423 3.18 25.09 16.20
C GLU A 423 3.02 25.27 17.73
N GLN A 424 2.22 24.43 18.38
CA GLN A 424 2.08 24.38 19.85
C GLN A 424 3.15 23.51 20.48
#